data_AF-A0AAU4ZMB1-F1
#
_entry.id   AF-A0AAU4ZMB1-F1
#
_cell.length_a   1.000
_cell.length_b   1.000
_cell.length_c   1.000
_cell.angle_alpha   90.00
_cell.angle_beta   90.00
_cell.angle_gamma   90.00
#
_symmetry.space_group_name_H-M   'P 1'
#
loop_
_entity.id
_entity.type
_entity.pdbx_description
1 polymer ?
#
loop_
_entity_poly.entity_id
_entity_poly.type
_entity_poly.pdbx_seq_one_letter_code
_entity_poly.pdbx_strand_id
1 'polypeptide(L)'
;MVSVTPTAHNIESTTESLQEDLARLEVQKQALERELAAVTAHLGSVQRALDALQALMPSAGPAATPSGPVDAPSPAKPKPARATASAAPADEPPAKAGRSDDGDDAGKTYGKLTEQILAYFAEAGDAEIRARDVASALGRDTDSGSINAVRSTLDRLVGASRVQRVGRGLYRGVKR
;
A
#
# COMPACT_ATOMS: atom_id res chain seq x y z
N MET A 1 -16.93 39.33 -26.51
CA MET A 1 -16.17 38.07 -26.38
C MET A 1 -15.11 38.33 -25.32
N VAL A 2 -15.26 37.78 -24.11
CA VAL A 2 -14.29 38.00 -23.01
C VAL A 2 -13.35 36.81 -22.99
N SER A 3 -12.10 37.02 -23.37
CA SER A 3 -11.06 36.00 -23.29
C SER A 3 -10.72 35.78 -21.81
N VAL A 4 -11.14 34.64 -21.26
CA VAL A 4 -10.67 34.17 -19.96
C VAL A 4 -9.17 33.90 -20.09
N THR A 5 -8.36 34.44 -19.17
CA THR A 5 -6.92 34.23 -19.19
C THR A 5 -6.61 32.74 -18.99
N PRO A 6 -5.62 32.17 -19.72
CA PRO A 6 -5.31 30.75 -19.64
C PRO A 6 -5.01 30.28 -18.22
N THR A 7 -4.48 31.15 -17.36
CA THR A 7 -4.25 30.88 -15.93
C THR A 7 -5.54 30.60 -15.15
N ALA A 8 -6.63 31.35 -15.40
CA ALA A 8 -7.89 31.15 -14.69
C ALA A 8 -8.51 29.79 -15.03
N HIS A 9 -8.44 29.37 -16.30
CA HIS A 9 -8.93 28.06 -16.72
C HIS A 9 -8.10 26.89 -16.16
N ASN A 10 -6.78 27.05 -16.01
CA ASN A 10 -5.94 26.04 -15.35
C ASN A 10 -6.28 25.87 -13.86
N ILE A 11 -6.60 26.96 -13.15
CA ILE A 11 -7.01 26.90 -11.74
C ILE A 11 -8.36 26.19 -11.59
N GLU A 12 -9.32 26.49 -12.47
CA GLU A 12 -10.63 25.82 -12.50
C GLU A 12 -10.46 24.31 -12.73
N SER A 13 -9.70 23.91 -13.76
CA SER A 13 -9.42 22.50 -14.06
C SER A 13 -8.67 21.78 -12.92
N THR A 14 -7.72 22.46 -12.25
CA THR A 14 -7.03 21.89 -11.08
C THR A 14 -7.99 21.68 -9.92
N THR A 15 -8.92 22.62 -9.71
CA THR A 15 -9.94 22.53 -8.65
C THR A 15 -10.89 21.37 -8.91
N GLU A 16 -11.34 21.19 -10.16
CA GLU A 16 -12.17 20.05 -10.57
C GLU A 16 -11.44 18.72 -10.35
N SER A 17 -10.16 18.62 -10.76
CA SER A 17 -9.36 17.42 -10.53
C SER A 17 -9.21 17.09 -9.04
N LEU A 18 -8.98 18.10 -8.19
CA LEU A 18 -8.88 17.90 -6.74
C LEU A 18 -10.22 17.47 -6.12
N GLN A 19 -11.35 17.97 -6.63
CA GLN A 19 -12.68 17.54 -6.18
C GLN A 19 -12.97 16.09 -6.57
N GLU A 20 -12.59 15.68 -7.78
CA GLU A 20 -12.69 14.29 -8.21
C GLU A 20 -11.81 13.36 -7.36
N ASP A 21 -10.57 13.76 -7.10
CA ASP A 21 -9.65 12.99 -6.25
C ASP A 21 -10.16 12.87 -4.82
N LEU A 22 -10.72 13.95 -4.26
CA LEU A 22 -11.35 13.93 -2.94
C LEU A 22 -12.49 12.90 -2.90
N ALA A 23 -13.40 12.93 -3.87
CA ALA A 23 -14.50 11.97 -3.94
C ALA A 23 -14.00 10.52 -4.07
N ARG A 24 -12.96 10.28 -4.86
CA ARG A 24 -12.32 8.95 -4.99
C ARG A 24 -11.72 8.49 -3.66
N LEU A 25 -11.02 9.37 -2.95
CA LEU A 25 -10.41 9.06 -1.66
C LEU A 25 -11.47 8.77 -0.58
N GLU A 26 -12.58 9.50 -0.56
CA GLU A 26 -13.68 9.24 0.36
C GLU A 26 -14.30 7.86 0.14
N VAL A 27 -14.50 7.44 -1.12
CA VAL A 27 -14.99 6.10 -1.44
C VAL A 27 -14.01 5.03 -1.01
N GLN A 28 -12.70 5.22 -1.25
CA GLN A 28 -11.67 4.28 -0.81
C GLN A 28 -11.62 4.15 0.72
N LYS A 29 -11.71 5.28 1.44
CA LYS A 29 -11.78 5.28 2.89
C LYS A 29 -12.97 4.45 3.39
N GLN A 30 -14.17 4.67 2.85
CA GLN A 30 -15.35 3.92 3.25
C GLN A 30 -15.22 2.41 2.95
N ALA A 31 -14.58 2.04 1.84
CA ALA A 31 -14.31 0.64 1.52
C ALA A 31 -13.38 0.00 2.57
N LEU A 32 -12.28 0.68 2.92
CA LEU A 32 -11.34 0.22 3.94
C LEU A 32 -11.99 0.12 5.33
N GLU A 33 -12.86 1.06 5.70
CA GLU A 33 -13.61 1.00 6.97
C GLU A 33 -14.53 -0.23 7.02
N ARG A 34 -15.17 -0.61 5.89
CA ARG A 34 -15.97 -1.83 5.80
C ARG A 34 -15.12 -3.09 5.90
N GLU A 35 -13.95 -3.11 5.27
CA GLU A 35 -13.01 -4.23 5.40
C GLU A 35 -12.52 -4.40 6.84
N LEU A 36 -12.19 -3.31 7.51
CA LEU A 36 -11.79 -3.32 8.93
C LEU A 36 -12.94 -3.85 9.81
N ALA A 37 -14.17 -3.39 9.57
CA ALA A 37 -15.36 -3.91 10.25
C ALA A 37 -15.54 -5.44 10.03
N ALA A 38 -15.27 -5.93 8.81
CA ALA A 38 -15.32 -7.36 8.52
C ALA A 38 -14.23 -8.16 9.26
N VAL A 39 -12.99 -7.64 9.29
CA VAL A 39 -11.87 -8.27 10.00
C VAL A 39 -12.11 -8.31 11.51
N THR A 40 -12.63 -7.23 12.09
CA THR A 40 -12.95 -7.18 13.53
C THR A 40 -14.09 -8.13 13.90
N ALA A 41 -15.12 -8.23 13.07
CA ALA A 41 -16.17 -9.24 13.23
C ALA A 41 -15.60 -10.67 13.16
N HIS A 42 -14.70 -10.93 12.21
CA HIS A 42 -14.03 -12.22 12.10
C HIS A 42 -13.17 -12.54 13.33
N LEU A 43 -12.40 -11.57 13.82
CA LEU A 43 -11.59 -11.70 15.03
C LEU A 43 -12.48 -12.04 16.24
N GLY A 44 -13.59 -11.34 16.43
CA GLY A 44 -14.54 -11.64 17.51
C GLY A 44 -15.15 -13.04 17.38
N SER A 45 -15.42 -13.50 16.15
CA SER A 45 -15.88 -14.88 15.90
C SER A 45 -14.82 -15.92 16.25
N VAL A 46 -13.55 -15.66 15.90
CA VAL A 46 -12.43 -16.57 16.22
C VAL A 46 -12.21 -16.64 17.73
N GLN A 47 -12.22 -15.51 18.43
CA GLN A 47 -12.13 -15.47 19.89
C GLN A 47 -13.24 -16.28 20.54
N ARG A 48 -14.50 -16.06 20.13
CA ARG A 48 -15.63 -16.83 20.64
C ARG A 48 -15.49 -18.34 20.38
N ALA A 49 -15.00 -18.72 19.21
CA ALA A 49 -14.75 -20.12 18.88
C ALA A 49 -13.65 -20.72 19.76
N LEU A 50 -12.56 -19.97 20.00
CA LEU A 50 -11.49 -20.38 20.91
C LEU A 50 -11.98 -20.53 22.35
N ASP A 51 -12.75 -19.58 22.86
CA ASP A 51 -13.34 -19.63 24.21
C ASP A 51 -14.27 -20.84 24.35
N ALA A 52 -15.10 -21.11 23.34
CA ALA A 52 -15.98 -22.28 23.32
C ALA A 52 -15.18 -23.60 23.31
N LEU A 53 -14.09 -23.67 22.53
CA LEU A 53 -13.19 -24.83 22.53
C LEU A 53 -12.47 -25.00 23.86
N GLN A 54 -12.05 -23.90 24.51
CA GLN A 54 -11.46 -23.93 25.85
C GLN A 54 -12.45 -24.40 26.91
N ALA A 55 -13.72 -23.99 26.83
CA ALA A 55 -14.77 -24.47 27.72
C ALA A 55 -15.07 -25.97 27.54
N LEU A 56 -14.85 -26.51 26.34
CA LEU A 56 -15.00 -27.93 26.03
C LEU A 56 -13.75 -28.75 26.40
N MET A 57 -12.60 -28.12 26.63
CA MET A 57 -11.42 -28.82 27.17
C MET A 57 -11.68 -29.12 28.64
N PRO A 58 -11.74 -30.41 29.05
CA PRO A 58 -11.96 -30.75 30.44
C PRO A 58 -10.72 -30.34 31.26
N SER A 59 -10.83 -29.23 31.97
CA SER A 59 -10.05 -29.05 33.19
C SER A 59 -10.49 -30.11 34.18
N ALA A 60 -9.56 -30.91 34.68
CA ALA A 60 -9.82 -31.85 35.75
C ALA A 60 -10.29 -31.08 37.01
N GLY A 61 -11.61 -31.06 37.25
CA GLY A 61 -12.26 -30.49 38.43
C GLY A 61 -13.80 -30.59 38.32
N PRO A 62 -14.54 -30.94 39.39
CA PRO A 62 -15.79 -31.65 39.26
C PRO A 62 -16.99 -30.82 38.78
N ALA A 63 -17.75 -31.48 37.91
CA ALA A 63 -19.10 -31.24 37.41
C ALA A 63 -19.95 -30.15 38.10
N ALA A 64 -20.42 -29.21 37.28
CA ALA A 64 -21.71 -28.55 37.47
C ALA A 64 -22.51 -28.57 36.15
N THR A 65 -23.42 -29.55 36.08
CA THR A 65 -24.70 -29.65 35.34
C THR A 65 -24.87 -29.04 33.94
N PRO A 66 -25.34 -29.80 32.93
CA PRO A 66 -25.77 -29.29 31.64
C PRO A 66 -27.23 -28.79 31.72
N SER A 67 -27.50 -27.62 31.15
CA SER A 67 -28.86 -27.15 30.82
C SER A 67 -28.78 -26.44 29.48
N GLY A 68 -29.10 -27.13 28.39
CA GLY A 68 -30.35 -26.87 27.66
C GLY A 68 -30.05 -26.72 26.17
N PRO A 69 -31.03 -26.92 25.27
CA PRO A 69 -30.87 -27.75 24.09
C PRO A 69 -30.38 -27.02 22.83
N VAL A 70 -29.71 -27.80 22.00
CA VAL A 70 -29.44 -27.58 20.57
C VAL A 70 -30.74 -27.34 19.80
N ASP A 71 -30.82 -26.21 19.10
CA ASP A 71 -31.84 -25.97 18.09
C ASP A 71 -31.18 -25.75 16.72
N ALA A 72 -31.07 -26.85 15.98
CA ALA A 72 -31.08 -26.92 14.52
C ALA A 72 -31.35 -28.39 14.17
N PRO A 73 -32.30 -28.69 13.26
CA PRO A 73 -31.96 -28.65 11.83
C PRO A 73 -33.15 -28.17 10.96
N SER A 74 -32.99 -27.76 9.69
CA SER A 74 -32.88 -28.64 8.51
C SER A 74 -33.27 -27.83 7.22
N PRO A 75 -33.30 -28.37 5.98
CA PRO A 75 -32.36 -27.99 4.91
C PRO A 75 -33.03 -27.56 3.57
N ALA A 76 -32.26 -27.04 2.61
CA ALA A 76 -32.40 -27.34 1.15
C ALA A 76 -31.37 -26.60 0.27
N LYS A 77 -30.65 -27.37 -0.55
CA LYS A 77 -29.89 -26.98 -1.76
C LYS A 77 -30.88 -26.98 -2.99
N PRO A 78 -30.52 -26.77 -4.29
CA PRO A 78 -29.23 -26.53 -4.96
C PRO A 78 -29.19 -25.49 -6.14
N LYS A 79 -27.98 -25.34 -6.70
CA LYS A 79 -27.46 -24.75 -7.98
C LYS A 79 -28.32 -24.92 -9.26
N PRO A 80 -28.10 -24.12 -10.34
CA PRO A 80 -27.03 -24.34 -11.36
C PRO A 80 -26.35 -23.04 -11.86
N ALA A 81 -25.06 -22.92 -12.21
CA ALA A 81 -24.17 -23.60 -13.17
C ALA A 81 -24.39 -23.24 -14.66
N ARG A 82 -23.50 -22.40 -15.24
CA ARG A 82 -23.01 -22.45 -16.64
C ARG A 82 -21.76 -21.53 -16.75
N ALA A 83 -20.53 -22.02 -16.96
CA ALA A 83 -19.87 -22.40 -18.24
C ALA A 83 -19.88 -21.24 -19.26
N THR A 84 -18.80 -20.81 -19.93
CA THR A 84 -17.52 -21.45 -20.30
C THR A 84 -16.60 -20.44 -21.01
N ALA A 85 -15.29 -20.64 -20.87
CA ALA A 85 -14.24 -20.60 -21.91
C ALA A 85 -13.64 -19.28 -22.48
N SER A 86 -12.31 -19.37 -22.60
CA SER A 86 -11.37 -18.77 -23.57
C SER A 86 -11.00 -17.29 -23.46
N ALA A 87 -9.75 -17.02 -23.07
CA ALA A 87 -8.64 -16.87 -24.03
C ALA A 87 -7.43 -16.18 -23.36
N ALA A 88 -6.29 -16.87 -23.33
CA ALA A 88 -4.98 -16.23 -23.56
C ALA A 88 -4.78 -16.13 -25.09
N PRO A 89 -3.87 -15.32 -25.67
CA PRO A 89 -2.67 -14.71 -25.08
C PRO A 89 -2.44 -13.22 -25.47
N ALA A 90 -1.42 -12.57 -24.90
CA ALA A 90 -0.40 -11.78 -25.62
C ALA A 90 0.37 -10.84 -24.68
N ASP A 91 1.70 -10.89 -24.84
CA ASP A 91 2.68 -9.81 -24.67
C ASP A 91 2.13 -8.39 -24.96
N GLU A 92 2.38 -7.44 -24.05
CA GLU A 92 3.28 -6.30 -24.28
C GLU A 92 3.29 -5.36 -23.04
N PRO A 93 4.39 -4.60 -22.82
CA PRO A 93 4.58 -3.79 -21.62
C PRO A 93 3.95 -2.40 -21.80
N PRO A 94 3.41 -1.75 -20.75
CA PRO A 94 3.13 -0.34 -20.83
C PRO A 94 4.38 0.47 -20.48
N ALA A 95 4.76 1.24 -21.48
CA ALA A 95 5.74 2.30 -21.49
C ALA A 95 5.56 3.33 -20.35
N LYS A 96 6.70 3.98 -20.09
CA LYS A 96 6.90 5.30 -19.51
C LYS A 96 5.72 6.26 -19.70
N ALA A 97 5.35 6.96 -18.63
CA ALA A 97 5.40 8.43 -18.50
C ALA A 97 4.37 8.91 -17.47
N GLY A 98 4.79 9.86 -16.63
CA GLY A 98 3.93 10.52 -15.66
C GLY A 98 4.77 11.40 -14.76
N ARG A 99 5.52 12.32 -15.38
CA ARG A 99 6.36 13.29 -14.69
C ARG A 99 5.43 14.39 -14.20
N SER A 100 5.03 14.33 -12.93
CA SER A 100 4.39 15.45 -12.27
C SER A 100 5.43 16.55 -12.10
N ASP A 101 5.16 17.67 -12.76
CA ASP A 101 5.85 18.95 -12.61
C ASP A 101 5.35 19.61 -11.33
N ASP A 102 6.12 19.44 -10.25
CA ASP A 102 5.98 20.19 -9.00
C ASP A 102 7.31 20.92 -8.80
N GLY A 103 7.43 22.05 -9.49
CA GLY A 103 8.70 22.52 -10.06
C GLY A 103 9.66 23.24 -9.14
N ASP A 104 9.24 23.73 -7.96
CA ASP A 104 10.10 24.69 -7.25
C ASP A 104 10.39 24.43 -5.77
N ASP A 105 9.48 23.85 -4.98
CA ASP A 105 9.76 23.50 -3.57
C ASP A 105 9.98 21.99 -3.38
N ALA A 106 9.17 21.16 -4.04
CA ALA A 106 9.41 19.73 -4.19
C ALA A 106 10.73 19.46 -4.91
N GLY A 107 11.08 20.24 -5.94
CA GLY A 107 12.39 20.17 -6.60
C GLY A 107 13.57 20.43 -5.65
N LYS A 108 13.44 21.40 -4.74
CA LYS A 108 14.49 21.75 -3.76
C LYS A 108 14.61 20.71 -2.65
N THR A 109 13.50 20.20 -2.14
CA THR A 109 13.49 19.14 -1.12
C THR A 109 13.90 17.78 -1.69
N TYR A 110 13.47 17.45 -2.91
CA TYR A 110 13.91 16.27 -3.65
C TYR A 110 15.39 16.35 -4.02
N GLY A 111 15.89 17.53 -4.40
CA GLY A 111 17.32 17.79 -4.61
C GLY A 111 18.14 17.54 -3.35
N LYS A 112 17.74 18.13 -2.22
CA LYS A 112 18.37 17.90 -0.90
C LYS A 112 18.32 16.44 -0.47
N LEU A 113 17.19 15.75 -0.69
CA LEU A 113 17.06 14.32 -0.38
C LEU A 113 17.98 13.47 -1.26
N THR A 114 18.11 13.82 -2.54
CA THR A 114 19.00 13.13 -3.48
C THR A 114 20.46 13.27 -3.04
N GLU A 115 20.88 14.48 -2.63
CA GLU A 115 22.23 14.73 -2.11
C GLU A 115 22.51 13.94 -0.83
N GLN A 116 21.57 13.90 0.11
CA GLN A 116 21.69 13.12 1.35
C GLN A 116 21.80 11.62 1.10
N ILE A 117 21.00 11.08 0.16
CA ILE A 117 21.06 9.67 -0.22
C ILE A 117 22.42 9.37 -0.85
N LEU A 118 22.92 10.21 -1.75
CA LEU A 118 24.23 10.01 -2.37
C LEU A 118 25.37 10.10 -1.36
N ALA A 119 25.30 11.02 -0.39
CA ALA A 119 26.28 11.12 0.69
C ALA A 119 26.29 9.86 1.55
N TYR A 120 25.10 9.34 1.89
CA TYR A 120 24.96 8.10 2.63
C TYR A 120 25.54 6.89 1.88
N PHE A 121 25.25 6.75 0.57
CA PHE A 121 25.82 5.65 -0.24
C PHE A 121 27.33 5.82 -0.50
N ALA A 122 27.85 7.05 -0.48
CA ALA A 122 29.30 7.29 -0.54
C ALA A 122 30.00 6.81 0.74
N GLU A 123 29.35 6.93 1.90
CA GLU A 123 29.85 6.45 3.20
C GLU A 123 29.63 4.94 3.38
N ALA A 124 28.46 4.43 3.00
CA ALA A 124 28.09 3.02 3.11
C ALA A 124 28.71 2.12 2.01
N GLY A 125 29.20 2.73 0.92
CA GLY A 125 29.90 2.04 -0.17
C GLY A 125 29.03 1.04 -0.92
N ASP A 126 29.56 -0.19 -1.03
CA ASP A 126 28.97 -1.29 -1.81
C ASP A 126 27.90 -2.11 -1.05
N ALA A 127 27.46 -1.63 0.11
CA ALA A 127 26.46 -2.31 0.92
C ALA A 127 25.11 -2.43 0.18
N GLU A 128 24.46 -3.58 0.33
CA GLU A 128 23.11 -3.83 -0.18
C GLU A 128 22.09 -3.32 0.84
N ILE A 129 21.52 -2.15 0.58
CA ILE A 129 20.67 -1.44 1.55
C ILE A 129 19.26 -1.31 0.99
N ARG A 130 18.24 -1.52 1.83
CA ARG A 130 16.86 -1.27 1.42
C ARG A 130 16.52 0.21 1.52
N ALA A 131 15.59 0.65 0.69
CA ALA A 131 15.05 2.02 0.77
C ALA A 131 14.53 2.39 2.17
N ARG A 132 14.02 1.40 2.92
CA ARG A 132 13.59 1.58 4.30
C ARG A 132 14.77 1.87 5.23
N ASP A 133 15.86 1.13 5.10
CA ASP A 133 17.04 1.30 5.95
C ASP A 133 17.73 2.63 5.66
N VAL A 134 17.75 3.07 4.40
CA VAL A 134 18.18 4.43 4.02
C VAL A 134 17.28 5.49 4.65
N ALA A 135 15.96 5.28 4.63
CA ALA A 135 15.03 6.21 5.28
C ALA A 135 15.25 6.27 6.79
N SER A 136 15.47 5.14 7.47
CA SER A 136 15.78 5.08 8.90
C SER A 136 17.12 5.73 9.23
N ALA A 137 18.17 5.50 8.41
CA ALA A 137 19.47 6.15 8.60
C ALA A 137 19.41 7.68 8.44
N LEU A 138 18.50 8.16 7.59
CA LEU A 138 18.22 9.59 7.41
C LEU A 138 17.21 10.15 8.41
N GLY A 139 16.65 9.33 9.32
CA GLY A 139 15.63 9.73 10.29
C GLY A 139 14.28 10.09 9.67
N ARG A 140 13.96 9.52 8.50
CA ARG A 140 12.77 9.81 7.69
C ARG A 140 11.82 8.63 7.57
N ASP A 141 11.92 7.63 8.43
CA ASP A 141 11.04 6.47 8.48
C ASP A 141 9.76 6.69 9.31
N THR A 142 9.48 7.95 9.67
CA THR A 142 8.30 8.38 10.43
C THR A 142 6.99 8.25 9.67
N ASP A 143 7.04 8.28 8.33
CA ASP A 143 5.86 8.17 7.48
C ASP A 143 6.10 7.30 6.24
N SER A 144 5.05 6.60 5.80
CA SER A 144 5.11 5.72 4.61
C SER A 144 5.38 6.50 3.32
N GLY A 145 4.91 7.76 3.24
CA GLY A 145 5.20 8.67 2.14
C GLY A 145 6.68 9.02 2.04
N SER A 146 7.36 9.21 3.17
CA SER A 146 8.81 9.48 3.19
C SER A 146 9.64 8.29 2.68
N ILE A 147 9.25 7.06 3.03
CA ILE A 147 9.88 5.83 2.53
C ILE A 147 9.64 5.67 1.02
N ASN A 148 8.44 5.99 0.54
CA ASN A 148 8.11 5.96 -0.88
C ASN A 148 8.88 7.02 -1.67
N ALA A 149 9.05 8.23 -1.13
CA ALA A 149 9.88 9.28 -1.73
C ALA A 149 11.34 8.83 -1.89
N VAL A 150 11.91 8.20 -0.85
CA VAL A 150 13.27 7.62 -0.91
C VAL A 150 13.35 6.52 -1.98
N ARG A 151 12.36 5.62 -2.05
CA ARG A 151 12.30 4.57 -3.08
C ARG A 151 12.26 5.16 -4.49
N SER A 152 11.39 6.14 -4.74
CA SER A 152 11.27 6.82 -6.03
C SER A 152 12.57 7.56 -6.41
N THR A 153 13.26 8.16 -5.45
CA THR A 153 14.58 8.78 -5.67
C THR A 153 15.65 7.75 -6.02
N LEU A 154 15.68 6.62 -5.31
CA LEU A 154 16.60 5.52 -5.61
C LEU A 154 16.36 4.93 -7.00
N ASP A 155 15.11 4.71 -7.40
CA ASP A 155 14.79 4.22 -8.75
C ASP A 155 15.21 5.24 -9.82
N ARG A 156 15.09 6.55 -9.55
CA ARG A 156 15.57 7.61 -10.45
C ARG A 156 17.10 7.65 -10.54
N LEU A 157 17.81 7.40 -9.42
CA LEU A 157 19.26 7.28 -9.38
C LEU A 157 19.78 6.01 -10.06
N VAL A 158 19.00 4.92 -10.01
CA VAL A 158 19.26 3.69 -10.78
C VAL A 158 19.14 3.97 -12.28
N GLY A 159 18.08 4.68 -12.70
CA GLY A 159 17.94 5.14 -14.09
C GLY A 159 19.05 6.08 -14.56
N ALA A 160 19.67 6.82 -13.63
CA ALA A 160 20.83 7.69 -13.88
C ALA A 160 22.19 6.98 -13.72
N SER A 161 22.21 5.66 -13.52
CA SER A 161 23.42 4.83 -13.34
C SER A 161 24.32 5.26 -12.18
N ARG A 162 23.77 5.90 -11.15
CA ARG A 162 24.52 6.29 -9.93
C ARG A 162 24.37 5.27 -8.79
N VAL A 163 23.30 4.49 -8.82
CA VAL A 163 22.97 3.42 -7.86
C VAL A 163 22.59 2.17 -8.67
N GLN A 164 22.84 0.98 -8.16
CA GLN A 164 22.48 -0.28 -8.80
C GLN A 164 21.43 -1.03 -7.98
N ARG A 165 20.44 -1.59 -8.66
CA ARG A 165 19.42 -2.44 -8.03
C ARG A 165 19.87 -3.89 -8.12
N VAL A 166 20.23 -4.47 -6.99
CA VAL A 166 20.77 -5.84 -6.90
C VAL A 166 19.66 -6.89 -6.68
N GLY A 167 18.49 -6.47 -6.20
CA GLY A 167 17.36 -7.36 -5.93
C GLY A 167 16.05 -6.62 -5.66
N ARG A 168 15.01 -7.35 -5.22
CA ARG A 168 13.70 -6.77 -4.89
C ARG A 168 13.83 -5.81 -3.70
N GLY A 169 13.96 -4.52 -4.00
CA GLY A 169 14.04 -3.44 -3.00
C GLY A 169 15.41 -3.29 -2.35
N LEU A 170 16.46 -3.87 -2.94
CA LEU A 170 17.85 -3.73 -2.50
C LEU A 170 18.62 -2.86 -3.50
N TYR A 171 19.33 -1.87 -2.96
CA TYR A 171 20.09 -0.89 -3.71
C TYR A 171 21.54 -0.89 -3.22
N ARG A 172 22.46 -0.65 -4.15
CA ARG A 172 23.91 -0.61 -3.90
C ARG A 172 24.50 0.63 -4.55
N GLY A 173 25.45 1.30 -3.89
CA GLY A 173 26.19 2.41 -4.48
C GLY A 173 27.05 1.92 -5.64
N VAL A 174 27.05 2.63 -6.77
CA VAL A 174 27.96 2.31 -7.88
C VAL A 174 29.29 3.00 -7.61
N LYS A 175 30.29 2.22 -7.19
CA LYS A 175 31.67 2.70 -7.10
C LYS A 175 32.18 2.95 -8.52
N ARG A 176 32.47 4.21 -8.86
CA ARG A 176 33.29 4.55 -10.04
C ARG A 176 34.76 4.32 -9.74
#